data_AF-A0A916VGA1-F1
#
_entry.id   AF-A0A916VGA1-F1
#
_cell.length_a   1.000
_cell.length_b   1.000
_cell.length_c   1.000
_cell.angle_alpha   90.00
_cell.angle_beta   90.00
_cell.angle_gamma   90.00
#
_symmetry.space_group_name_H-M   'P 1'
#
loop_
_entity.id
_entity.type
_entity.pdbx_description
1 polymer ?
#
loop_
_entity_poly.entity_id
_entity_poly.type
_entity_poly.pdbx_seq_one_letter_code
_entity_poly.pdbx_strand_id
1 'polypeptide(L)' 'MRCGERKYRVIHECGDERKVVVVTARTPAEARKKFRMTYGSEGQIISVTRV' A
#
# COMPACT_ATOMS: atom_id res chain seq x y z
N MET A 1 7.55 16.98 4.83
CA MET A 1 6.31 16.19 4.96
C MET A 1 5.14 17.13 4.74
N ARG A 2 4.18 16.80 3.87
CA ARG A 2 2.92 17.57 3.80
C ARG A 2 2.06 17.18 5.00
N CYS A 3 1.44 18.15 5.69
CA CYS A 3 0.63 17.87 6.89
C CYS A 3 -0.36 16.71 6.66
N GLY A 4 -0.36 15.74 7.57
CA GLY A 4 -1.30 14.60 7.58
C GLY A 4 -0.85 13.35 6.83
N GLU A 5 0.29 13.35 6.15
CA GLU A 5 0.84 12.13 5.56
C GLU A 5 1.44 11.20 6.63
N ARG A 6 1.13 9.91 6.52
CA ARG A 6 1.56 8.82 7.39
C ARG A 6 2.12 7.67 6.55
N LYS A 7 2.89 6.78 7.16
CA LYS A 7 3.37 5.56 6.50
C LYS A 7 2.36 4.44 6.71
N TYR A 8 2.07 3.72 5.63
CA TYR A 8 1.23 2.54 5.65
C TYR A 8 2.02 1.36 5.10
N ARG A 9 1.95 0.23 5.79
CA ARG A 9 2.48 -1.04 5.31
C ARG A 9 1.38 -1.74 4.53
N VAL A 10 1.62 -1.96 3.24
CA VAL A 10 0.73 -2.69 2.34
C VAL A 10 1.33 -4.07 2.13
N ILE A 11 0.57 -5.09 2.52
CA ILE A 11 0.91 -6.49 2.28
C ILE A 11 0.10 -6.93 1.06
N HIS A 12 0.79 -7.39 0.02
CA HIS A 12 0.15 -7.86 -1.19
C HIS A 12 0.74 -9.19 -1.63
N GLU A 13 -0.05 -9.98 -2.34
CA GLU A 13 0.41 -11.18 -3.02
C GLU A 13 0.57 -10.87 -4.51
N CYS A 14 1.66 -11.39 -5.09
CA CYS A 14 1.98 -11.28 -6.50
C CYS A 14 2.46 -12.67 -6.94
N GLY A 15 1.58 -13.44 -7.58
CA GLY A 15 1.79 -14.88 -7.75
C GLY A 15 1.81 -15.60 -6.40
N ASP A 16 2.75 -16.51 -6.20
CA ASP A 16 2.91 -17.29 -4.96
C ASP A 16 3.72 -16.57 -3.86
N GLU A 17 4.16 -15.33 -4.11
CA GLU A 17 4.96 -14.57 -3.16
C GLU A 17 4.17 -13.48 -2.46
N ARG A 18 4.29 -13.46 -1.13
CA ARG A 18 3.76 -12.39 -0.29
C ARG A 18 4.81 -11.30 -0.10
N LYS A 19 4.53 -10.11 -0.62
CA LYS A 19 5.41 -8.94 -0.58
C LYS A 19 4.86 -7.86 0.33
N VAL A 20 5.78 -7.05 0.84
CA VAL A 20 5.49 -5.96 1.77
C VAL A 20 6.09 -4.68 1.20
N VAL A 21 5.25 -3.67 1.05
CA VAL A 21 5.69 -2.35 0.61
C VAL A 21 5.21 -1.27 1.57
N VAL A 22 5.97 -0.19 1.68
CA VAL A 22 5.62 0.95 2.52
C VAL A 22 5.23 2.12 1.63
N VAL A 23 4.02 2.63 1.85
CA VAL A 23 3.45 3.72 1.06
C VAL A 23 3.15 4.90 1.99
N THR A 24 3.55 6.11 1.58
CA THR A 24 3.20 7.34 2.29
C THR A 24 1.86 7.87 1.78
N ALA A 25 0.86 7.97 2.64
CA ALA A 25 -0.49 8.41 2.32
C ALA A 25 -1.17 9.06 3.53
N ARG A 26 -2.29 9.74 3.36
CA ARG A 26 -3.05 10.32 4.50
C ARG A 26 -4.01 9.30 5.10
N THR A 27 -4.60 8.46 4.26
CA THR A 27 -5.59 7.44 4.66
C THR A 27 -5.24 6.06 4.12
N PRO A 28 -5.78 4.97 4.70
CA PRO A 28 -5.62 3.62 4.16
C PRO A 28 -6.14 3.49 2.72
N ALA A 29 -7.23 4.19 2.38
CA ALA A 29 -7.80 4.20 1.04
C ALA A 29 -6.83 4.85 0.03
N GLU A 30 -6.20 5.97 0.41
CA GLU A 30 -5.18 6.61 -0.41
C GLU A 30 -3.93 5.72 -0.55
N ALA A 31 -3.53 5.00 0.50
CA ALA A 31 -2.45 4.02 0.42
C ALA A 31 -2.75 2.90 -0.59
N ARG A 32 -3.98 2.35 -0.61
CA ARG A 32 -4.41 1.37 -1.61
C ARG A 32 -4.41 1.94 -3.03
N LYS A 33 -4.87 3.17 -3.21
CA LYS A 33 -4.89 3.85 -4.51
C LYS A 33 -3.46 4.06 -5.03
N LYS A 34 -2.56 4.59 -4.19
CA LYS A 34 -1.14 4.76 -4.54
C LYS A 34 -0.47 3.43 -4.86
N PHE A 35 -0.74 2.39 -4.07
CA PHE A 35 -0.25 1.04 -4.36
C PHE A 35 -0.68 0.57 -5.76
N ARG A 36 -1.97 0.65 -6.09
CA ARG A 36 -2.48 0.29 -7.42
C ARG A 36 -1.91 1.14 -8.56
N MET A 37 -1.65 2.43 -8.32
CA MET A 37 -0.99 3.28 -9.32
C MET A 37 0.46 2.86 -9.59
N THR A 38 1.16 2.36 -8.56
CA THR A 38 2.57 1.98 -8.69
C THR A 38 2.76 0.54 -9.20
N TYR A 39 1.95 -0.40 -8.73
CA TYR A 39 2.09 -1.84 -9.00
C TYR A 39 1.00 -2.41 -9.92
N GLY A 40 0.11 -1.56 -10.43
CA GLY A 40 -0.98 -1.98 -11.31
C GLY A 40 -1.99 -2.91 -10.63
N SER A 41 -2.61 -3.76 -11.45
CA SER A 41 -3.60 -4.76 -11.02
C SER A 41 -2.97 -6.08 -10.55
N GLU A 42 -1.65 -6.23 -10.64
CA GLU A 42 -0.94 -7.50 -10.44
C GLU A 42 -0.85 -7.90 -8.96
N GLY A 43 -0.98 -6.94 -8.03
CA GLY A 43 -0.92 -7.20 -6.60
C GLY A 43 -2.30 -7.30 -5.96
N GLN A 44 -2.68 -8.49 -5.48
CA GLN A 44 -3.83 -8.62 -4.59
C GLN A 44 -3.46 -8.06 -3.21
N ILE A 45 -4.06 -6.93 -2.85
CA ILE A 45 -3.85 -6.32 -1.53
C ILE A 45 -4.53 -7.19 -0.47
N ILE A 46 -3.73 -7.79 0.41
CA ILE A 46 -4.20 -8.59 1.54
C ILE A 46 -4.52 -7.69 2.73
N SER A 47 -3.63 -6.74 3.05
CA SER A 47 -3.79 -5.86 4.20
C SER A 47 -3.10 -4.52 4.02
N VAL A 48 -3.65 -3.50 4.66
CA VAL A 48 -3.07 -2.15 4.77
C VAL A 48 -3.14 -1.71 6.22
N THR A 49 -1.99 -1.54 6.85
CA THR A 49 -1.88 -1.17 8.27
C THR A 49 -1.06 0.09 8.42
N ARG A 50 -1.50 1.00 9.29
CA ARG A 50 -0.71 2.20 9.64
C ARG A 50 0.55 1.77 10.41
N VAL A 51 1.69 2.33 10.03
CA VAL A 51 2.95 2.24 10.79
C VAL A 51 2.98 3.33 11.84
#